data_AF-A0A920UKD5-F1
#
_entry.id   AF-A0A920UKD5-F1
#
_cell.length_a   1.000
_cell.length_b   1.000
_cell.length_c   1.000
_cell.angle_alpha   90.00
_cell.angle_beta   90.00
_cell.angle_gamma   90.00
#
_symmetry.space_group_name_H-M   'P 1'
#
loop_
_entity.id
_entity.type
_entity.pdbx_description
1 polymer ?
#
loop_
_entity_poly.entity_id
_entity_poly.type
_entity_poly.pdbx_seq_one_letter_code
_entity_poly.pdbx_strand_id
1 'polypeptide(L)'
;MVVIVDIKIKFKKVISLSQSNNCKSVLITFDPHPRHILESSNKLPLLMHIDKKLEIFESLNLDIALIIPFDREFSKFSADEFLKKIIIKYFNPHI
;
A
#
# COMPACT_ATOMS: atom_id res chain seq x y z
N MET A 1 -4.26 8.44 -11.94
CA MET A 1 -3.60 7.36 -11.17
C MET A 1 -4.36 7.19 -9.88
N VAL A 2 -4.65 5.96 -9.46
CA VAL A 2 -5.45 5.66 -8.26
C VAL A 2 -4.57 4.93 -7.24
N VAL A 3 -4.55 5.42 -6.00
CA VAL A 3 -3.64 4.93 -4.94
C VAL A 3 -4.42 4.26 -3.81
N ILE A 4 -3.99 3.07 -3.37
CA ILE A 4 -4.43 2.43 -2.12
C ILE A 4 -3.28 2.41 -1.13
N VAL A 5 -3.57 2.71 0.14
CA VAL A 5 -2.67 2.50 1.28
C VAL A 5 -3.33 1.44 2.17
N ASP A 6 -2.74 0.25 2.26
CA ASP A 6 -3.49 -0.90 2.80
C ASP A 6 -3.29 -1.15 4.31
N ILE A 7 -4.41 -1.26 5.03
CA ILE A 7 -4.56 -1.94 6.34
C ILE A 7 -5.69 -3.01 6.31
N LYS A 8 -6.58 -3.08 5.28
CA LYS A 8 -7.69 -4.06 5.17
C LYS A 8 -8.64 -3.90 3.94
N ILE A 9 -8.20 -3.44 2.76
CA ILE A 9 -9.15 -2.97 1.69
C ILE A 9 -9.14 -3.75 0.36
N LYS A 10 -10.33 -3.77 -0.29
CA LYS A 10 -10.72 -4.45 -1.54
C LYS A 10 -10.09 -3.82 -2.80
N PHE A 11 -8.89 -4.27 -3.17
CA PHE A 11 -8.12 -3.89 -4.37
C PHE A 11 -8.91 -3.86 -5.70
N LYS A 12 -9.94 -4.72 -5.85
CA LYS A 12 -10.79 -4.76 -7.06
C LYS A 12 -11.40 -3.40 -7.43
N LYS A 13 -11.79 -2.58 -6.45
CA LYS A 13 -12.44 -1.27 -6.71
C LYS A 13 -11.47 -0.25 -7.30
N VAL A 14 -10.20 -0.30 -6.90
CA VAL A 14 -9.18 0.63 -7.40
C VAL A 14 -8.70 0.22 -8.77
N ILE A 15 -8.56 -1.07 -9.02
CA ILE A 15 -8.27 -1.58 -10.36
C ILE A 15 -9.39 -1.15 -11.32
N SER A 16 -10.66 -1.36 -10.96
CA SER A 16 -11.77 -0.94 -11.83
C SER A 16 -11.78 0.58 -12.05
N LEU A 17 -11.55 1.38 -11.01
CA LEU A 17 -11.52 2.85 -11.13
C LEU A 17 -10.34 3.32 -12.00
N SER A 18 -9.20 2.66 -11.88
CA SER A 18 -8.00 2.99 -12.67
C SER A 18 -8.24 2.73 -14.16
N GLN A 19 -8.87 1.60 -14.49
CA GLN A 19 -9.25 1.22 -15.84
C GLN A 19 -10.29 2.18 -16.42
N SER A 20 -11.36 2.50 -15.68
CA SER A 20 -12.39 3.45 -16.14
C SER A 20 -11.86 4.85 -16.41
N ASN A 21 -10.81 5.27 -15.68
CA ASN A 21 -10.18 6.58 -15.85
C ASN A 21 -8.92 6.54 -16.73
N ASN A 22 -8.65 5.41 -17.39
CA ASN A 22 -7.48 5.17 -18.22
C ASN A 22 -6.16 5.60 -17.55
N CYS A 23 -5.97 5.20 -16.29
CA CYS A 23 -4.82 5.60 -15.49
C CYS A 23 -4.27 4.43 -14.68
N LYS A 24 -3.02 4.55 -14.22
CA LYS A 24 -2.37 3.47 -13.47
C LYS A 24 -2.96 3.29 -12.07
N SER A 25 -3.03 2.04 -11.61
CA SER A 25 -3.34 1.62 -10.25
C SER A 25 -2.05 1.44 -9.43
N VAL A 26 -2.06 1.92 -8.19
CA VAL A 26 -0.92 1.81 -7.28
C VAL A 26 -1.37 1.25 -5.94
N LEU A 27 -0.74 0.16 -5.51
CA LEU A 27 -0.82 -0.32 -4.14
C LEU A 27 0.39 0.16 -3.36
N ILE A 28 0.15 0.76 -2.20
CA ILE A 28 1.19 1.14 -1.25
C ILE A 28 0.97 0.32 0.02
N THR A 29 1.99 -0.42 0.43
CA THR A 29 1.94 -1.31 1.58
C THR A 29 3.27 -1.28 2.34
N PHE A 30 3.32 -1.96 3.48
CA PHE A 30 4.39 -1.89 4.45
C PHE A 30 4.95 -3.27 4.77
N ASP A 31 6.28 -3.39 4.81
CA ASP A 31 6.97 -4.60 5.26
C ASP A 31 8.20 -4.25 6.13
N PRO A 32 8.36 -4.80 7.35
CA PRO A 32 7.41 -5.67 8.05
C PRO A 32 6.10 -4.95 8.36
N HIS A 33 5.04 -5.71 8.62
CA HIS A 33 3.72 -5.12 8.85
C HIS A 33 3.77 -4.12 10.03
N PRO A 34 3.16 -2.92 9.95
CA PRO A 34 3.27 -1.86 10.97
C PRO A 34 2.96 -2.35 12.38
N ARG A 35 1.98 -3.24 12.47
CA ARG A 35 1.57 -3.86 13.73
C ARG A 35 2.64 -4.75 14.38
N HIS A 36 3.55 -5.36 13.60
CA HIS A 36 4.71 -6.08 14.15
C HIS A 36 5.74 -5.14 14.78
N ILE A 37 5.81 -3.90 14.32
CA ILE A 37 6.73 -2.87 14.85
C ILE A 37 6.11 -2.13 16.03
N LEU A 38 4.80 -1.88 15.96
CA LEU A 38 4.04 -1.12 16.96
C LEU A 38 3.58 -1.96 18.15
N GLU A 39 3.24 -3.23 17.95
CA GLU A 39 2.81 -4.15 19.02
C GLU A 39 3.91 -5.16 19.33
N SER A 40 4.34 -5.20 20.59
CA SER A 40 5.36 -6.14 21.08
C SER A 40 4.82 -7.52 21.44
N SER A 41 3.50 -7.71 21.54
CA SER A 41 2.91 -8.87 22.24
C SER A 41 2.09 -9.84 21.39
N ASN A 42 1.96 -9.67 20.07
CA ASN A 42 1.38 -10.68 19.20
C ASN A 42 1.86 -10.50 17.76
N LYS A 43 2.82 -11.33 17.33
CA LYS A 43 3.15 -11.42 15.90
C LYS A 43 1.90 -11.93 15.18
N LEU A 44 1.19 -11.02 14.51
CA LEU A 44 0.15 -11.40 13.56
C LEU A 44 0.73 -12.49 12.64
N PRO A 45 0.09 -13.66 12.51
CA PRO A 45 0.47 -14.59 11.47
C PRO A 45 0.32 -13.84 10.14
N LEU A 46 1.39 -13.82 9.36
CA LEU A 46 1.33 -13.29 8.00
C LEU A 46 0.27 -14.08 7.26
N LEU A 47 -0.76 -13.41 6.73
CA LEU A 47 -1.81 -14.05 5.91
C LEU A 47 -1.18 -14.77 4.70
N MET A 48 -0.06 -14.22 4.19
CA MET A 48 0.72 -14.77 3.08
C MET A 48 2.09 -14.09 2.98
N HIS A 49 3.05 -14.75 2.34
CA HIS A 49 4.34 -14.16 1.96
C HIS A 49 4.16 -13.06 0.91
N ILE A 50 5.08 -12.09 0.89
CA ILE A 50 5.03 -10.94 -0.03
C ILE A 50 5.04 -11.39 -1.50
N ASP A 51 5.80 -12.44 -1.84
CA ASP A 51 5.92 -12.94 -3.22
C ASP A 51 4.58 -13.46 -3.74
N LYS A 52 3.89 -14.28 -2.93
CA LYS A 52 2.52 -14.73 -3.21
C LYS A 52 1.55 -13.57 -3.35
N LYS A 53 1.75 -12.50 -2.56
CA LYS A 53 0.89 -11.31 -2.60
C LYS A 53 1.07 -10.56 -3.92
N LEU A 54 2.31 -10.46 -4.40
CA LEU A 54 2.65 -9.86 -5.68
C LEU A 54 2.11 -10.68 -6.87
N GLU A 55 2.23 -12.01 -6.84
CA GLU A 55 1.64 -12.90 -7.88
C GLU A 55 0.12 -12.66 -8.02
N ILE A 56 -0.59 -12.54 -6.90
CA ILE A 56 -2.03 -12.24 -6.92
C ILE A 56 -2.28 -10.87 -7.53
N PHE A 57 -1.50 -9.86 -7.18
CA PHE A 57 -1.68 -8.50 -7.72
C PHE A 57 -1.39 -8.41 -9.20
N GLU A 58 -0.36 -9.12 -9.67
CA GLU A 58 -0.06 -9.23 -11.10
C GLU A 58 -1.22 -9.88 -11.85
N SER A 59 -1.79 -10.97 -11.32
CA SER A 59 -2.96 -11.64 -11.90
C SER A 59 -4.23 -10.76 -11.95
N LEU A 60 -4.27 -9.70 -11.13
CA LEU A 60 -5.37 -8.76 -11.04
C LEU A 60 -5.12 -7.48 -11.87
N ASN A 61 -4.04 -7.42 -12.66
CA ASN A 61 -3.63 -6.26 -13.44
C ASN A 61 -3.41 -5.00 -12.59
N LEU A 62 -2.82 -5.16 -11.40
CA LEU A 62 -2.30 -4.02 -10.65
C LEU A 62 -1.03 -3.50 -11.36
N ASP A 63 -0.96 -2.20 -11.65
CA ASP A 63 0.15 -1.65 -12.42
C ASP A 63 1.43 -1.45 -11.58
N ILE A 64 1.28 -1.03 -10.32
CA ILE A 64 2.40 -0.67 -9.46
C ILE A 64 2.14 -1.14 -8.03
N ALA A 65 3.12 -1.81 -7.42
CA ALA A 65 3.16 -2.08 -5.99
C ALA A 65 4.39 -1.39 -5.36
N LEU A 66 4.16 -0.46 -4.44
CA LEU A 66 5.18 0.17 -3.63
C LEU A 66 5.16 -0.46 -2.23
N ILE A 67 6.24 -1.13 -1.87
CA ILE A 67 6.44 -1.69 -0.53
C ILE A 67 7.40 -0.77 0.20
N ILE A 68 6.92 -0.16 1.29
CA ILE A 68 7.70 0.77 2.11
C ILE A 68 8.22 0.02 3.33
N PRO A 69 9.54 0.06 3.61
CA PRO A 69 10.09 -0.44 4.85
C PRO A 69 9.45 0.28 6.03
N PHE A 70 8.76 -0.45 6.90
CA PHE A 70 8.13 0.16 8.08
C PHE A 70 8.99 -0.09 9.31
N ASP A 71 9.49 0.99 9.89
CA ASP A 71 10.28 0.99 11.11
C ASP A 71 9.69 1.97 12.14
N ARG A 72 10.35 2.08 13.30
CA ARG A 72 9.90 2.97 14.37
C ARG A 72 9.99 4.44 13.99
N GLU A 73 10.93 4.85 13.14
CA GLU A 73 11.05 6.25 12.71
C GLU A 73 9.92 6.59 11.75
N PHE A 74 9.62 5.69 10.81
CA PHE A 74 8.49 5.82 9.90
C PHE A 74 7.16 5.85 10.64
N SER A 75 7.01 5.08 11.73
CA SER A 75 5.78 5.10 12.54
C SER A 75 5.46 6.45 13.19
N LYS A 76 6.45 7.35 13.29
CA LYS A 76 6.25 8.70 13.83
C LYS A 76 5.74 9.68 12.78
N PHE A 77 5.72 9.30 11.49
CA PHE A 77 5.18 10.15 10.44
C PHE A 77 3.68 10.32 10.65
N SER A 78 3.23 11.57 10.68
CA SER A 78 1.82 11.86 10.65
C SER A 78 1.20 11.46 9.30
N ALA A 79 -0.13 11.25 9.28
CA ALA A 79 -0.85 10.99 8.03
C ALA A 79 -0.65 12.12 7.00
N ASP A 80 -0.61 13.37 7.47
CA ASP A 80 -0.33 14.56 6.66
C ASP A 80 1.05 14.52 6.01
N GLU A 81 2.07 14.15 6.79
CA GLU A 81 3.43 14.01 6.26
C GLU A 81 3.54 12.87 5.27
N PHE A 82 2.92 11.74 5.55
CA PHE A 82 2.87 10.62 4.62
C PHE A 82 2.20 11.03 3.30
N LEU A 83 1.04 11.70 3.36
CA LEU A 83 0.34 12.23 2.20
C LEU A 83 1.21 13.19 1.40
N LYS A 84 1.78 14.21 2.04
CA LYS A 84 2.56 15.26 1.36
C LYS A 84 3.89 14.75 0.82
N LYS A 85 4.66 14.03 1.65
CA LYS A 85 6.05 13.63 1.35
C LYS A 85 6.13 12.41 0.45
N ILE A 86 5.10 11.54 0.43
CA ILE A 86 5.11 10.30 -0.34
C ILE A 86 4.03 10.31 -1.41
N ILE A 87 2.76 10.45 -1.03
CA ILE A 87 1.63 10.26 -1.97
C ILE A 87 1.57 11.39 -3.00
N ILE A 88 1.44 12.63 -2.57
CA ILE A 88 1.32 13.79 -3.46
C ILE A 88 2.62 13.99 -4.24
N LYS A 89 3.77 13.91 -3.56
CA LYS A 89 5.08 14.15 -4.17
C LYS A 89 5.42 13.19 -5.31
N TYR A 90 5.21 11.89 -5.14
CA TYR A 90 5.64 10.88 -6.13
C TYR A 90 4.52 10.42 -7.05
N PHE A 91 3.27 10.44 -6.58
CA PHE A 91 2.14 9.89 -7.32
C PHE A 91 1.20 10.98 -7.84
N ASN A 92 1.12 12.15 -7.20
CA ASN A 92 0.23 13.23 -7.61
C ASN A 92 -1.17 12.74 -8.06
N PRO A 93 -1.87 11.95 -7.22
CA PRO A 93 -3.16 11.39 -7.60
C PRO A 93 -4.15 12.51 -7.88
N HIS A 94 -5.01 12.33 -8.89
CA HIS A 94 -6.13 13.24 -9.11
C HIS A 94 -7.13 13.01 -7.97
N ILE A 95 -7.29 14.03 -7.12
CA ILE A 95 -8.22 14.06 -5.98
C ILE A 95 -9.57 14.60 -6.46
#